data_AF-A0A258GLV8-F1
#
_entry.id   AF-A0A258GLV8-F1
#
_cell.length_a   1.000
_cell.length_b   1.000
_cell.length_c   1.000
_cell.angle_alpha   90.00
_cell.angle_beta   90.00
_cell.angle_gamma   90.00
#
_symmetry.space_group_name_H-M   'P 1'
#
loop_
_entity.id
_entity.type
_entity.pdbx_description
1 polymer ?
#
loop_
_entity_poly.entity_id
_entity_poly.type
_entity_poly.pdbx_seq_one_letter_code
_entity_poly.pdbx_strand_id
1 'polypeptide(L)'
;MKKLIAALALLAASACSSMPGGQSLSGFTEEAMSGGRYRIAYAAQDEASARVVADRALARAAQVTLDAGNEWFEVQSKIDGKLDGHNTQTLVIVMGKGESLAGGPKQYDAKQTLASLRDKIS
;
A
#
# COMPACT_ATOMS: atom_id res chain seq x y z
N MET A 1 13.43 -11.64 -61.07
CA MET A 1 11.98 -11.30 -61.03
C MET A 1 11.55 -11.49 -59.56
N LYS A 2 11.22 -10.48 -58.75
CA LYS A 2 9.90 -9.77 -58.63
C LYS A 2 8.74 -10.77 -58.75
N LYS A 3 7.81 -11.00 -57.80
CA LYS A 3 7.36 -10.41 -56.51
C LYS A 3 6.50 -11.48 -55.79
N LEU A 4 6.18 -11.47 -54.48
CA LEU A 4 4.98 -10.91 -53.78
C LEU A 4 4.93 -11.65 -52.41
N ILE A 5 4.97 -11.00 -51.25
CA ILE A 5 3.84 -10.53 -50.40
C ILE A 5 2.75 -11.59 -50.13
N ALA A 6 2.64 -12.03 -48.87
CA ALA A 6 1.41 -12.23 -48.08
C ALA A 6 1.81 -12.83 -46.71
N ALA A 7 1.83 -12.06 -45.60
CA ALA A 7 0.69 -11.72 -44.76
C ALA A 7 -0.03 -12.94 -44.13
N LEU A 8 0.35 -13.28 -42.90
CA LEU A 8 -0.48 -14.01 -41.93
C LEU A 8 0.13 -13.77 -40.53
N ALA A 9 -0.26 -12.70 -39.84
CA ALA A 9 -1.43 -12.60 -38.97
C ALA A 9 -1.27 -13.32 -37.62
N LEU A 10 -1.47 -12.51 -36.57
CA LEU A 10 -2.08 -12.88 -35.27
C LEU A 10 -1.24 -13.75 -34.33
N LEU A 11 -0.77 -13.17 -33.23
CA LEU A 11 -1.45 -13.33 -31.93
C LEU A 11 -0.84 -12.40 -30.86
N ALA A 12 -1.75 -11.79 -30.11
CA ALA A 12 -1.57 -10.89 -28.98
C ALA A 12 -0.33 -11.16 -28.11
N ALA A 13 0.63 -10.25 -28.12
CA ALA A 13 1.43 -10.01 -26.94
C ALA A 13 0.51 -9.28 -25.94
N SER A 14 0.01 -10.03 -24.97
CA SER A 14 -0.62 -9.52 -23.76
C SER A 14 0.32 -8.50 -23.13
N ALA A 15 0.07 -7.23 -23.40
CA ALA A 15 0.59 -6.13 -22.60
C ALA A 15 -0.11 -6.20 -21.24
N CYS A 16 0.32 -7.14 -20.39
CA CYS A 16 0.31 -6.87 -18.96
C CYS A 16 1.27 -5.68 -18.79
N SER A 17 0.69 -4.48 -18.80
CA SER A 17 1.26 -3.29 -18.22
C SER A 17 1.54 -3.61 -16.75
N SER A 18 2.65 -4.30 -16.54
CA SER A 18 3.24 -4.58 -15.25
C SER A 18 3.83 -3.26 -14.81
N MET A 19 2.98 -2.40 -14.26
CA MET A 19 3.43 -1.27 -13.47
C MET A 19 4.31 -1.83 -12.34
N PRO A 20 5.40 -1.14 -11.97
CA PRO A 20 6.39 -1.68 -11.06
C PRO A 20 5.76 -1.91 -9.68
N GLY A 21 5.56 -3.19 -9.34
CA GLY A 21 5.77 -3.72 -7.99
C GLY A 21 4.82 -3.28 -6.86
N GLY A 22 3.61 -2.81 -7.15
CA GLY A 22 2.58 -2.64 -6.13
C GLY A 22 1.67 -3.87 -6.06
N GLN A 23 1.75 -4.66 -4.99
CA GLN A 23 0.76 -5.69 -4.72
C GLN A 23 -0.57 -4.98 -4.43
N SER A 24 -1.48 -4.92 -5.42
CA SER A 24 -2.81 -4.37 -5.20
C SER A 24 -3.70 -5.45 -4.60
N LEU A 25 -3.89 -5.38 -3.28
CA LEU A 25 -4.79 -6.24 -2.54
C LEU A 25 -6.05 -5.45 -2.20
N SER A 26 -7.19 -5.79 -2.80
CA SER A 26 -8.53 -5.40 -2.33
C SER A 26 -8.68 -3.93 -1.84
N GLY A 27 -8.29 -2.96 -2.66
CA GLY A 27 -8.38 -1.53 -2.34
C GLY A 27 -7.13 -0.91 -1.72
N PHE A 28 -6.09 -1.70 -1.44
CA PHE A 28 -4.77 -1.22 -1.06
C PHE A 28 -3.82 -1.16 -2.26
N THR A 29 -2.98 -0.13 -2.26
CA THR A 29 -1.85 0.02 -3.18
C THR A 29 -0.61 0.32 -2.37
N GLU A 30 0.41 -0.50 -2.55
CA GLU A 30 1.71 -0.36 -1.89
C GLU A 30 2.78 0.04 -2.91
N GLU A 31 3.68 0.92 -2.52
CA GLU A 31 4.77 1.36 -3.38
C GLU A 31 6.02 1.62 -2.53
N ALA A 32 7.09 0.88 -2.81
CA ALA A 32 8.40 1.16 -2.25
C ALA A 32 8.96 2.44 -2.87
N MET A 33 9.40 3.37 -2.03
CA MET A 33 9.94 4.66 -2.45
C MET A 33 11.44 4.76 -2.15
N SER A 34 12.13 5.64 -2.88
CA SER A 34 13.52 5.99 -2.61
C SER A 34 13.71 6.52 -1.19
N GLY A 35 14.79 6.10 -0.53
CA GLY A 35 15.15 6.50 0.82
C GLY A 35 14.50 5.67 1.94
N GLY A 36 14.16 4.40 1.68
CA GLY A 36 13.62 3.49 2.70
C GLY A 36 12.19 3.81 3.13
N ARG A 37 11.46 4.59 2.31
CA ARG A 37 10.07 4.94 2.55
C ARG A 37 9.14 3.98 1.83
N TYR A 38 7.95 3.80 2.36
CA TYR A 38 6.90 3.00 1.77
C TYR A 38 5.61 3.80 1.74
N ARG A 39 4.98 3.88 0.57
CA ARG A 39 3.66 4.46 0.40
C ARG A 39 2.63 3.36 0.44
N ILE A 40 1.56 3.59 1.21
CA ILE A 40 0.43 2.69 1.37
C ILE A 40 -0.81 3.53 1.18
N ALA A 41 -1.49 3.36 0.05
CA ALA A 41 -2.77 3.97 -0.23
C ALA A 41 -3.89 2.96 0.00
N TYR A 42 -4.97 3.40 0.63
CA TYR A 42 -6.21 2.64 0.78
C TYR A 42 -7.37 3.43 0.19
N ALA A 43 -8.10 2.80 -0.71
CA ALA A 43 -9.38 3.28 -1.21
C ALA A 43 -10.48 2.35 -0.69
N ALA A 44 -11.39 2.92 0.11
CA ALA A 44 -12.55 2.16 0.56
C ALA A 44 -13.42 1.80 -0.64
N GLN A 45 -13.83 0.53 -0.72
CA GLN A 45 -14.79 0.07 -1.74
C GLN A 45 -16.24 0.24 -1.28
N ASP A 46 -16.45 0.37 0.03
CA ASP A 46 -17.75 0.57 0.66
C ASP A 46 -17.87 2.00 1.23
N GLU A 47 -19.06 2.35 1.72
CA GLU A 47 -19.35 3.55 2.51
C GLU A 47 -18.72 3.46 3.92
N ALA A 48 -17.39 3.33 3.99
CA ALA A 48 -16.64 3.31 5.24
C ALA A 48 -16.38 4.74 5.74
N SER A 49 -16.58 4.99 7.04
CA SER A 49 -16.23 6.29 7.64
C SER A 49 -14.73 6.57 7.54
N ALA A 50 -14.34 7.85 7.49
CA ALA A 50 -12.94 8.25 7.43
C ALA A 50 -12.08 7.63 8.56
N ARG A 51 -12.67 7.41 9.74
CA ARG A 51 -11.99 6.74 10.85
C ARG A 51 -11.70 5.26 10.56
N VAL A 52 -12.68 4.54 10.01
CA VAL A 52 -12.49 3.12 9.63
C VAL A 52 -11.45 2.99 8.52
N VAL A 53 -11.48 3.90 7.54
CA VAL A 53 -10.46 3.96 6.48
C VAL A 53 -9.07 4.21 7.08
N ALA A 54 -9.00 5.10 8.08
CA ALA A 54 -7.75 5.38 8.77
C ALA A 54 -7.19 4.19 9.53
N ASP A 55 -8.04 3.52 10.30
CA ASP A 55 -7.69 2.34 11.05
C ASP A 55 -7.26 1.19 10.11
N ARG A 56 -7.93 1.01 8.97
CA ARG A 56 -7.55 0.01 7.95
C ARG A 56 -6.21 0.32 7.28
N ALA A 57 -5.98 1.57 6.90
CA ALA A 57 -4.69 1.99 6.33
C ALA A 57 -3.54 1.78 7.35
N LEU A 58 -3.79 2.07 8.63
CA LEU A 58 -2.79 1.86 9.68
C LEU A 58 -2.55 0.37 9.96
N ALA A 59 -3.59 -0.46 9.96
CA ALA A 59 -3.44 -1.91 10.06
C ALA A 59 -2.62 -2.47 8.89
N ARG A 60 -2.84 -1.98 7.68
CA ARG A 60 -2.05 -2.38 6.52
C ARG A 60 -0.58 -1.95 6.64
N ALA A 61 -0.32 -0.74 7.13
CA ALA A 61 1.05 -0.30 7.42
C ALA A 61 1.78 -1.24 8.39
N ALA A 62 1.10 -1.65 9.45
CA ALA A 62 1.62 -2.61 10.40
C ALA A 62 1.87 -3.99 9.75
N GLN A 63 0.93 -4.49 8.95
CA GLN A 63 1.08 -5.78 8.26
C GLN A 63 2.27 -5.77 7.30
N VAL A 64 2.39 -4.76 6.44
CA VAL A 64 3.50 -4.60 5.49
C VAL A 64 4.84 -4.54 6.23
N THR A 65 4.87 -3.89 7.39
CA THR A 65 6.07 -3.81 8.24
C THR A 65 6.50 -5.19 8.73
N LEU A 66 5.57 -6.01 9.22
CA LEU A 66 5.87 -7.37 9.66
C LEU A 66 6.24 -8.28 8.50
N ASP A 67 5.55 -8.16 7.37
CA ASP A 67 5.82 -8.95 6.16
C ASP A 67 7.21 -8.65 5.60
N ALA A 68 7.69 -7.41 5.74
CA ALA A 68 9.06 -7.00 5.42
C ALA A 68 10.11 -7.44 6.47
N GLY A 69 9.70 -8.09 7.56
CA GLY A 69 10.58 -8.54 8.65
C GLY A 69 11.03 -7.43 9.62
N ASN A 70 10.35 -6.29 9.60
CA ASN A 70 10.56 -5.16 10.50
C ASN A 70 9.65 -5.24 11.73
N GLU A 71 9.94 -4.44 12.75
CA GLU A 71 9.24 -4.49 14.05
C GLU A 71 8.40 -3.25 14.30
N TRP A 72 8.85 -2.10 13.80
CA TRP A 72 8.18 -0.83 13.97
C TRP A 72 8.11 -0.07 12.65
N PHE A 73 7.15 0.85 12.58
CA PHE A 73 7.06 1.81 11.50
C PHE A 73 6.73 3.20 12.04
N GLU A 74 7.13 4.22 11.30
CA GLU A 74 6.83 5.61 11.61
C GLU A 74 6.07 6.24 10.45
N VAL A 75 4.97 6.93 10.77
CA VAL A 75 4.16 7.63 9.77
C VAL A 75 4.77 9.01 9.51
N GLN A 76 5.46 9.12 8.38
CA GLN A 76 6.07 10.37 7.91
C GLN A 76 5.02 11.31 7.32
N SER A 77 4.01 10.77 6.64
CA SER A 77 2.94 11.57 6.06
C SER A 77 1.63 10.81 6.05
N LYS A 78 0.55 11.54 6.30
CA LYS A 78 -0.82 11.06 6.22
C LYS A 78 -1.59 12.00 5.32
N ILE A 79 -2.26 11.46 4.32
CA ILE A 79 -3.06 12.21 3.36
C ILE A 79 -4.44 11.57 3.34
N ASP A 80 -5.44 12.35 3.75
CA ASP A 80 -6.85 11.97 3.69
C ASP A 80 -7.43 12.47 2.37
N GLY A 81 -8.32 11.68 1.76
CA GLY A 81 -8.90 12.01 0.47
C GLY A 81 -10.27 11.39 0.25
N LYS A 82 -10.83 11.68 -0.93
CA LYS A 82 -12.10 11.11 -1.40
C LYS A 82 -11.98 10.78 -2.87
N LEU A 83 -12.34 9.56 -3.26
CA LEU A 83 -12.34 9.09 -4.64
C LEU A 83 -13.73 8.54 -4.95
N ASP A 84 -14.40 9.10 -5.97
CA ASP A 84 -15.73 8.66 -6.41
C ASP A 84 -16.80 8.58 -5.30
N GLY A 85 -16.69 9.42 -4.27
CA GLY A 85 -17.60 9.41 -3.12
C GLY A 85 -17.10 8.57 -1.93
N HIS A 86 -16.06 7.76 -2.11
CA HIS A 86 -15.49 6.91 -1.07
C HIS A 86 -14.31 7.56 -0.37
N ASN A 87 -14.18 7.32 0.93
CA ASN A 87 -13.04 7.83 1.70
C ASN A 87 -11.75 7.08 1.34
N THR A 88 -10.65 7.81 1.22
CA THR A 88 -9.34 7.25 0.94
C THR A 88 -8.32 7.74 1.96
N GLN A 89 -7.30 6.93 2.22
CA GLN A 89 -6.19 7.32 3.07
C GLN A 89 -4.87 6.83 2.48
N THR A 90 -3.91 7.73 2.34
CA THR A 90 -2.54 7.40 1.98
C THR A 90 -1.60 7.67 3.15
N LEU A 91 -0.80 6.68 3.49
CA LEU A 91 0.27 6.74 4.47
C LEU A 91 1.61 6.64 3.76
N VAL A 92 2.57 7.48 4.16
CA VAL A 92 3.97 7.29 3.85
C VAL A 92 4.66 6.92 5.15
N ILE A 93 5.25 5.73 5.18
CA ILE A 93 5.91 5.18 6.36
C ILE A 93 7.39 4.94 6.11
N VAL A 94 8.16 4.94 7.18
CA VAL A 94 9.48 4.29 7.23
C VAL A 94 9.39 3.10 8.17
N MET A 95 10.15 2.06 7.90
CA MET A 95 10.15 0.84 8.71
C MET A 95 11.54 0.61 9.32
N GLY A 96 11.58 -0.06 10.46
CA GLY A 96 12.84 -0.46 11.07
C GLY A 96 12.70 -1.66 12.00
N LYS A 97 13.87 -2.20 12.37
CA LYS A 97 14.03 -3.36 13.25
C LYS A 97 14.92 -2.97 14.43
N GLY A 98 14.67 -3.55 15.60
CA GLY A 98 15.41 -3.29 16.84
C GLY A 98 14.94 -2.05 17.57
N GLU A 99 15.81 -1.52 18.45
CA GLU A 99 15.53 -0.31 19.22
C GLU A 99 15.22 0.85 18.28
N SER A 100 14.10 1.53 18.55
CA SER A 100 13.76 2.75 17.84
C SER A 100 14.90 3.76 17.99
N LEU A 101 15.47 4.20 16.86
CA LEU A 101 16.44 5.29 16.88
C LEU A 101 15.78 6.67 17.11
N ALA A 102 14.45 6.77 17.06
CA ALA A 102 13.78 8.07 16.93
C ALA A 102 12.83 8.43 18.06
N GLY A 103 12.22 7.46 18.78
CA GLY A 103 11.24 7.74 19.85
C GLY A 103 10.18 8.79 19.48
N GLY A 104 9.93 8.98 18.18
CA GLY A 104 9.19 10.11 17.66
C GLY A 104 7.70 9.96 17.93
N PRO A 105 6.94 11.06 17.98
CA PRO A 105 5.51 11.04 18.33
C PRO A 105 4.61 10.26 17.35
N LYS A 106 5.15 9.72 16.26
CA LYS A 106 4.41 9.01 15.20
C LYS A 106 4.96 7.62 14.90
N GLN A 107 5.67 7.03 15.85
CA GLN A 107 6.14 5.66 15.74
C GLN A 107 5.13 4.67 16.33
N TYR A 108 5.00 3.54 15.66
CA TYR A 108 4.07 2.48 15.98
C TYR A 108 4.81 1.13 16.00
N ASP A 109 4.59 0.34 17.06
CA ASP A 109 4.94 -1.09 17.05
C ASP A 109 3.97 -1.83 16.13
N ALA A 110 4.49 -2.59 15.17
CA ALA A 110 3.66 -3.21 14.15
C ALA A 110 2.77 -4.32 14.72
N LYS A 111 3.27 -5.12 15.67
CA LYS A 111 2.49 -6.22 16.29
C LYS A 111 1.38 -5.65 17.17
N GLN A 112 1.70 -4.68 18.02
CA GLN A 112 0.76 -4.04 18.92
C GLN A 112 -0.31 -3.27 18.16
N THR A 113 0.05 -2.63 17.04
CA THR A 113 -0.88 -1.90 16.19
C THR A 113 -1.90 -2.84 15.56
N LEU A 114 -1.47 -3.95 14.96
CA LEU A 114 -2.41 -4.95 14.43
C LEU A 114 -3.31 -5.53 15.52
N ALA A 115 -2.74 -5.87 16.68
CA ALA A 115 -3.53 -6.39 17.80
C ALA A 115 -4.60 -5.38 18.23
N SER A 116 -4.24 -4.11 18.39
CA SER A 116 -5.15 -3.05 18.84
C SER A 116 -6.24 -2.70 17.82
N LEU A 117 -5.95 -2.88 16.53
CA LEU A 117 -6.87 -2.55 15.43
C LEU A 117 -7.77 -3.72 15.05
N ARG A 118 -7.33 -4.97 15.25
CA ARG A 118 -8.16 -6.16 15.05
C ARG A 118 -9.45 -6.07 15.85
N ASP A 119 -9.38 -5.69 17.12
CA ASP A 119 -10.57 -5.52 17.97
C ASP A 119 -11.47 -4.33 17.57
N LYS A 120 -10.96 -3.38 16.77
CA LYS A 120 -11.70 -2.18 16.34
C LYS A 120 -12.32 -2.29 14.94
N ILE A 121 -11.78 -3.18 14.11
CA ILE A 121 -12.19 -3.34 12.70
C ILE A 121 -13.03 -4.63 12.50
N SER A 122 -13.17 -5.46 13.55
CA SER A 122 -14.02 -6.67 13.56
C SER A 122 -15.50 -6.33 13.48
#